data_AF-A0A1F9PHP5-F1
#
_entry.id   AF-A0A1F9PHP5-F1
#
_cell.length_a   1.000
_cell.length_b   1.000
_cell.length_c   1.000
_cell.angle_alpha   90.00
_cell.angle_beta   90.00
_cell.angle_gamma   90.00
#
_symmetry.space_group_name_H-M   'P 1'
#
loop_
_entity.id
_entity.type
_entity.pdbx_description
1 polymer ?
#
loop_
_entity_poly.entity_id
_entity_poly.type
_entity_poly.pdbx_seq_one_letter_code
_entity_poly.pdbx_strand_id
1 'polypeptide(L)'
;MNTKKWLSLTLALMAGLLVVSVALAQSGGGYDLAWWTADGGGGAASGGGYALNGTIGQPDAGTLTGGGYTLAGGFWGGGANQRQLYLPLILR
;
A
#
# COMPACT_ATOMS: atom_id res chain seq x y z
N MET A 1 13.51 3.05 -48.07
CA MET A 1 12.76 2.63 -46.87
C MET A 1 11.27 2.87 -47.12
N ASN A 2 10.41 1.85 -47.03
CA ASN A 2 9.00 1.96 -47.43
C ASN A 2 8.15 2.58 -46.32
N THR A 3 7.96 3.90 -46.36
CA THR A 3 7.18 4.69 -45.38
C THR A 3 5.79 4.15 -45.12
N LYS A 4 5.13 3.58 -46.14
CA LYS A 4 3.82 2.92 -46.00
C LYS A 4 3.85 1.71 -45.06
N LYS A 5 4.92 0.90 -45.10
CA LYS A 5 5.07 -0.29 -44.22
C LYS A 5 5.25 0.12 -42.76
N TRP A 6 5.98 1.22 -42.52
CA TRP A 6 6.19 1.75 -41.18
C TRP A 6 4.92 2.34 -40.59
N LEU A 7 4.12 3.07 -41.39
CA LEU A 7 2.83 3.59 -40.97
C LEU A 7 1.85 2.45 -40.61
N SER A 8 1.83 1.36 -41.39
CA SER A 8 1.00 0.21 -41.06
C SER A 8 1.43 -0.50 -39.78
N LEU A 9 2.75 -0.63 -39.53
CA LEU A 9 3.29 -1.22 -38.32
C LEU A 9 2.95 -0.40 -37.06
N THR A 10 3.08 0.93 -37.13
CA THR A 10 2.73 1.79 -36.00
C THR A 10 1.23 1.77 -35.72
N LEU A 11 0.38 1.76 -36.75
CA LEU A 11 -1.07 1.66 -36.58
C LEU A 11 -1.48 0.32 -35.94
N ALA A 12 -0.88 -0.79 -36.38
CA ALA A 12 -1.12 -2.11 -35.82
C ALA A 12 -0.66 -2.19 -34.35
N LEU A 13 0.49 -1.59 -34.03
CA LEU A 13 0.99 -1.51 -32.65
C LEU A 13 0.07 -0.70 -31.75
N MET A 14 -0.41 0.47 -32.20
CA MET A 14 -1.37 1.27 -31.44
C MET A 14 -2.69 0.54 -31.22
N ALA A 15 -3.21 -0.14 -32.25
CA ALA A 15 -4.41 -0.96 -32.12
C ALA A 15 -4.21 -2.11 -31.11
N GLY A 16 -3.05 -2.78 -31.13
CA GLY A 16 -2.71 -3.81 -30.15
C GLY A 16 -2.62 -3.28 -28.72
N LEU A 17 -2.01 -2.11 -28.52
CA LEU A 17 -1.91 -1.44 -27.21
C LEU A 17 -3.29 -1.03 -26.65
N LEU A 18 -4.21 -0.60 -27.53
CA LEU A 18 -5.58 -0.26 -27.13
C LEU A 18 -6.37 -1.48 -26.64
N VAL A 19 -6.16 -2.67 -27.22
CA VAL A 19 -6.84 -3.91 -26.82
C VAL A 19 -6.37 -4.42 -25.44
N VAL A 20 -5.14 -4.13 -25.04
CA VAL A 20 -4.55 -4.55 -23.74
C VAL A 20 -4.91 -3.59 -22.59
N SER A 21 -5.60 -2.49 -22.88
CA SER A 21 -5.87 -1.42 -21.90
C SER A 21 -6.96 -1.73 -20.86
N VAL A 22 -7.61 -2.90 -20.91
CA VAL A 22 -8.42 -3.36 -19.79
C VAL A 22 -7.48 -3.79 -18.67
N ALA A 23 -7.08 -2.80 -17.87
CA ALA A 23 -6.53 -3.07 -16.55
C ALA A 23 -7.62 -3.81 -15.77
N LEU A 24 -7.47 -5.12 -15.64
CA LEU A 24 -8.19 -5.95 -14.66
C LEU A 24 -7.68 -5.56 -13.27
N ALA A 25 -7.92 -4.31 -12.86
CA ALA A 25 -7.80 -3.96 -11.47
C ALA A 25 -8.76 -4.89 -10.70
N GLN A 26 -8.20 -5.69 -9.80
CA GLN A 26 -8.90 -6.62 -8.92
C GLN A 26 -10.25 -6.06 -8.46
N SER A 27 -11.35 -6.50 -9.07
CA SER A 27 -12.70 -6.19 -8.62
C SER A 27 -13.23 -7.34 -7.78
N GLY A 28 -12.52 -7.74 -6.71
CA GLY A 28 -12.99 -8.57 -5.57
C GLY A 28 -13.69 -9.93 -5.81
N GLY A 29 -14.04 -10.33 -7.03
CA GLY A 29 -15.00 -11.41 -7.28
C GLY A 29 -16.33 -11.18 -6.55
N GLY A 30 -16.90 -12.24 -5.97
CA GLY A 30 -18.08 -12.16 -5.08
C GLY A 30 -17.76 -11.73 -3.64
N TYR A 31 -16.50 -11.41 -3.35
CA TYR A 31 -16.08 -10.84 -2.08
C TYR A 31 -16.01 -9.33 -2.27
N ASP A 32 -17.04 -8.64 -1.79
CA ASP A 32 -17.07 -7.19 -1.73
C ASP A 32 -16.24 -6.73 -0.51
N LEU A 33 -15.19 -5.96 -0.77
CA LEU A 33 -14.55 -5.15 0.28
C LEU A 33 -15.38 -3.87 0.46
N ALA A 34 -16.62 -4.03 0.91
CA ALA A 34 -17.57 -2.93 1.11
C ALA A 34 -17.00 -1.87 2.06
N TRP A 35 -16.06 -2.28 2.92
CA TRP A 35 -15.29 -1.41 3.78
C TRP A 35 -13.80 -1.73 3.69
N TRP A 36 -13.00 -0.68 3.49
CA TRP A 36 -11.54 -0.73 3.45
C TRP A 36 -10.97 0.61 3.92
N THR A 37 -9.77 0.57 4.48
CA THR A 37 -8.97 1.73 4.85
C THR A 37 -7.64 1.66 4.08
N ALA A 38 -7.15 2.80 3.60
CA ALA A 38 -5.80 2.90 3.04
C ALA A 38 -4.85 3.26 4.18
N ASP A 39 -4.29 2.23 4.80
CA ASP A 39 -3.40 2.37 5.94
C ASP A 39 -1.94 2.35 5.45
N GLY A 40 -1.14 3.34 5.87
CA GLY A 40 0.29 3.40 5.51
C GLY A 40 0.74 4.67 4.78
N GLY A 41 -0.02 5.76 4.84
CA GLY A 41 0.52 7.09 4.57
C GLY A 41 1.49 7.51 5.67
N GLY A 42 2.51 8.29 5.35
CA GLY A 42 3.59 8.62 6.29
C GLY A 42 4.94 8.77 5.61
N GLY A 43 6.00 8.89 6.40
CA GLY A 43 7.36 8.92 5.87
C GLY A 43 8.38 9.49 6.84
N ALA A 44 9.65 9.26 6.48
CA ALA A 44 10.77 9.86 7.18
C ALA A 44 10.97 11.31 6.70
N ALA A 45 11.09 12.23 7.64
CA ALA A 45 11.54 13.60 7.45
C ALA A 45 12.79 13.82 8.31
N SER A 46 13.73 14.65 7.86
CA SER A 46 14.92 14.98 8.64
C SER A 46 15.33 16.44 8.45
N GLY A 47 15.95 17.01 9.47
CA GLY A 47 16.40 18.40 9.47
C GLY A 47 16.99 18.84 10.80
N GLY A 48 18.03 19.69 10.77
CA GLY A 48 18.65 20.24 11.99
C GLY A 48 19.22 19.20 12.97
N GLY A 49 19.62 18.02 12.47
CA GLY A 49 20.11 16.91 13.29
C GLY A 49 19.03 15.97 13.84
N TYR A 50 17.76 16.22 13.52
CA TYR A 50 16.63 15.40 13.93
C TYR A 50 16.10 14.55 12.78
N ALA A 51 15.57 13.38 13.12
CA ALA A 51 14.79 12.53 12.24
C ALA A 51 13.39 12.32 12.83
N LEU A 52 12.37 12.40 11.99
CA LEU A 52 10.97 12.18 12.31
C LEU A 52 10.47 11.08 11.37
N ASN A 53 9.82 10.05 11.89
CA ASN A 53 9.09 9.10 11.06
C ASN A 53 7.63 9.13 11.51
N GLY A 54 6.74 9.52 10.61
CA GLY A 54 5.33 9.72 10.91
C GLY A 54 4.43 8.83 10.06
N THR A 55 3.20 8.65 10.52
CA THR A 55 2.12 7.96 9.80
C THR A 55 0.88 8.84 9.77
N ILE A 56 0.24 8.96 8.63
CA ILE A 56 -1.01 9.71 8.47
C ILE A 56 -2.15 8.77 8.82
N GLY A 57 -2.91 9.13 9.86
CA GLY A 57 -4.23 8.60 10.24
C GLY A 57 -4.41 7.08 10.19
N GLN A 58 -4.52 6.42 11.35
CA GLN A 58 -4.77 4.98 11.42
C GLN A 58 -5.95 4.67 12.33
N PRO A 59 -7.19 4.75 11.82
CA PRO A 59 -8.38 4.46 12.61
C PRO A 59 -8.44 3.00 13.10
N ASP A 60 -7.69 2.10 12.47
CA ASP A 60 -7.57 0.68 12.81
C ASP A 60 -6.28 0.33 13.59
N ALA A 61 -5.42 1.32 13.89
CA ALA A 61 -4.23 1.08 14.68
C ALA A 61 -4.62 0.62 16.08
N GLY A 62 -4.16 -0.57 16.45
CA GLY A 62 -4.55 -1.21 17.70
C GLY A 62 -4.62 -2.72 17.58
N THR A 63 -4.98 -3.38 18.68
CA THR A 63 -5.18 -4.82 18.67
C THR A 63 -6.64 -5.14 18.37
N LEU A 64 -6.88 -5.82 17.27
CA LEU A 64 -8.17 -6.39 16.90
C LEU A 64 -8.21 -7.85 17.35
N THR A 65 -9.34 -8.30 17.89
CA THR A 65 -9.54 -9.69 18.33
C THR A 65 -10.84 -10.25 17.77
N GLY A 66 -10.85 -11.54 17.47
CA GLY A 66 -12.02 -12.24 16.96
C GLY A 66 -11.82 -13.75 16.97
N GLY A 67 -12.72 -14.49 17.62
CA GLY A 67 -12.54 -15.92 17.85
C GLY A 67 -11.25 -16.21 18.63
N GLY A 68 -10.40 -17.10 18.09
CA GLY A 68 -9.08 -17.42 18.63
C GLY A 68 -7.93 -16.61 18.02
N TYR A 69 -8.22 -15.57 17.24
CA TYR A 69 -7.21 -14.80 16.51
C TYR A 69 -7.04 -13.39 17.09
N THR A 70 -5.80 -12.92 17.00
CA THR A 70 -5.40 -11.55 17.35
C THR A 70 -4.66 -10.96 16.16
N LEU A 71 -5.06 -9.76 15.76
CA LEU A 71 -4.44 -8.99 14.70
C LEU A 71 -3.98 -7.66 15.27
N ALA A 72 -2.72 -7.31 15.06
CA ALA A 72 -2.22 -5.97 15.37
C ALA A 72 -2.32 -5.12 14.10
N GLY A 73 -3.26 -4.17 14.11
CA GLY A 73 -3.47 -3.19 13.05
C GLY A 73 -2.55 -1.99 13.19
N GLY A 74 -2.36 -1.26 12.09
CA GLY A 74 -1.50 -0.09 12.00
C GLY A 74 -0.09 -0.34 11.47
N PHE A 75 0.51 0.71 10.88
CA PHE A 75 1.82 0.78 10.25
C PHE A 75 2.97 0.47 11.22
N TRP A 76 2.82 0.89 12.49
CA TRP A 76 3.75 0.54 13.57
C TRP A 76 3.36 -0.75 14.29
N GLY A 77 2.13 -1.24 14.05
CA GLY A 77 1.53 -2.40 14.73
C GLY A 77 1.81 -3.75 14.06
N GLY A 78 2.34 -3.78 12.83
CA GLY A 78 2.66 -5.01 12.11
C GLY A 78 3.89 -5.74 12.66
N GLY A 79 3.80 -6.35 13.85
CA GLY A 79 4.82 -7.28 14.38
C GLY A 79 5.48 -6.88 15.70
N ALA A 80 4.87 -5.99 16.49
CA ALA A 80 5.25 -5.86 17.89
C ALA A 80 4.74 -7.10 18.65
N ASN A 81 5.61 -8.10 18.81
CA ASN A 81 5.55 -8.97 19.97
C ASN A 81 5.24 -8.06 21.17
N GLN A 82 4.18 -8.38 21.94
CA GLN A 82 3.81 -7.65 23.14
C GLN A 82 4.97 -7.69 24.13
N ARG A 83 5.97 -6.82 23.95
CA ARG A 83 6.96 -6.53 24.97
C ARG A 83 6.27 -5.57 25.90
N GLN A 84 5.74 -6.11 27.01
CA GLN A 84 5.36 -5.27 28.13
C GLN A 84 6.64 -4.62 28.66
N LEU A 85 6.90 -3.41 28.18
CA LEU A 85 8.00 -2.58 28.63
C LEU A 85 7.49 -1.82 29.87
N TYR A 86 7.93 -2.28 31.05
CA TYR A 86 7.61 -1.66 32.33
C TYR A 86 8.56 -0.51 32.72
N LEU A 87 9.57 -0.22 31.88
CA LEU A 87 10.53 0.86 32.09
C LEU A 87 10.56 1.81 30.90
N PRO A 88 10.87 3.11 31.11
CA PRO A 88 10.99 4.08 30.03
C PRO A 88 12.14 3.72 29.10
N LEU A 89 11.84 3.56 27.82
CA LEU A 89 12.81 3.30 26.76
C LEU A 89 13.32 4.63 26.20
N ILE A 90 14.60 4.93 26.39
CA ILE A 90 15.28 6.04 25.71
C ILE A 90 15.95 5.45 24.46
N LEU A 91 15.41 5.78 23.28
CA LEU A 91 16.04 5.51 21.99
C LEU A 91 16.88 6.75 21.62
N ARG A 92 18.17 6.54 21.39
CA ARG A 92 19.10 7.54 20.84
C ARG A 92 19.30 7.27 19.36
#